data_AF-A0AAU1SLZ6-F1
#
_entry.id   AF-A0AAU1SLZ6-F1
#
_cell.length_a   1.000
_cell.length_b   1.000
_cell.length_c   1.000
_cell.angle_alpha   90.00
_cell.angle_beta   90.00
_cell.angle_gamma   90.00
#
_symmetry.space_group_name_H-M   'P 1'
#
loop_
_entity.id
_entity.type
_entity.pdbx_description
1 polymer ?
#
loop_
_entity_poly.entity_id
_entity_poly.type
_entity_poly.pdbx_seq_one_letter_code
_entity_poly.pdbx_strand_id
1 'polypeptide(L)'
;MAGSATPPSGSSANWSYGPGQGQGQGQGDAPNRYNFPSAPSHRRQPYAPPHPPQPRQPGPYDQPSAPRIQPVQPQRRPDTPAPAANNPLVRPYAMTGGRTRPRYQLAIEALVHTTAQPHQLQGQLPEHQRICTLCREIKSVAEVSALLSIPLGVARILVADLAEAGLVAIHQPGGEENAGGQPDVTLLERVLSGLRKL
;
A
#
# COMPACT_ATOMS: atom_id res chain seq x y z
N MET A 1 9.70 44.48 28.05
CA MET A 1 8.65 43.74 28.79
C MET A 1 8.55 42.36 28.19
N ALA A 2 9.01 41.36 28.94
CA ALA A 2 9.05 39.96 28.55
C ALA A 2 7.67 39.32 28.70
N GLY A 3 7.31 38.40 27.80
CA GLY A 3 6.10 37.60 27.86
C GLY A 3 6.38 36.19 27.36
N SER A 4 6.90 35.36 28.25
CA SER A 4 7.12 33.92 28.09
C SER A 4 5.78 33.17 28.15
N ALA A 5 5.50 32.32 27.15
CA ALA A 5 4.35 31.42 27.15
C ALA A 5 4.78 29.99 27.49
N THR A 6 4.17 29.46 28.55
CA THR A 6 4.37 28.17 29.21
C THR A 6 3.56 27.06 28.53
N PRO A 7 4.09 25.85 28.31
CA PRO A 7 3.26 24.67 27.98
C PRO A 7 2.86 23.88 29.25
N PRO A 8 1.69 23.20 29.27
CA PRO A 8 1.26 22.38 30.40
C PRO A 8 1.94 20.99 30.48
N SER A 9 2.04 20.52 31.71
CA SER A 9 2.72 19.35 32.23
C SER A 9 1.87 18.07 32.23
N GLY A 10 2.55 16.91 32.23
CA GLY A 10 2.03 15.57 32.59
C GLY A 10 2.07 14.58 31.41
N SER A 11 2.65 13.38 31.48
CA SER A 11 3.18 12.60 32.60
C SER A 11 4.22 11.60 32.08
N SER A 12 5.28 11.39 32.85
CA SER A 12 6.39 10.49 32.56
C SER A 12 6.21 9.22 33.39
N ALA A 13 5.99 8.06 32.77
CA ALA A 13 6.05 6.76 33.45
C ALA A 13 7.47 6.21 33.33
N ASN A 14 8.23 6.42 34.40
CA ASN A 14 9.59 5.96 34.64
C ASN A 14 9.57 4.51 35.15
N TRP A 15 10.19 3.58 34.42
CA TRP A 15 10.46 2.23 34.91
C TRP A 15 11.89 2.15 35.40
N SER A 16 12.11 2.03 36.72
CA SER A 16 13.23 1.30 37.31
C SER A 16 13.23 1.40 38.84
N TYR A 17 13.28 0.24 39.50
CA TYR A 17 14.05 -0.17 40.70
C TYR A 17 13.73 -1.67 40.83
N GLY A 18 14.63 -2.62 41.05
CA GLY A 18 15.94 -2.61 41.71
C GLY A 18 15.98 -3.83 42.66
N PRO A 19 17.10 -4.56 42.78
CA PRO A 19 17.12 -5.96 43.25
C PRO A 19 17.48 -6.11 44.75
N GLY A 20 17.24 -7.29 45.34
CA GLY A 20 17.88 -7.61 46.62
C GLY A 20 17.46 -8.90 47.33
N GLN A 21 18.42 -9.86 47.34
CA GLN A 21 18.85 -10.71 48.46
C GLN A 21 17.86 -11.75 49.04
N GLY A 22 18.24 -13.00 49.35
CA GLY A 22 19.53 -13.68 49.36
C GLY A 22 19.45 -15.01 50.13
N GLN A 23 20.61 -15.70 50.17
CA GLN A 23 21.00 -16.85 51.03
C GLN A 23 20.33 -18.20 50.72
N GLY A 24 21.01 -19.35 50.61
CA GLY A 24 22.39 -19.73 50.87
C GLY A 24 22.40 -21.17 51.42
N GLN A 25 23.41 -21.97 51.02
CA GLN A 25 23.80 -23.30 51.55
C GLN A 25 22.93 -24.49 51.06
N GLY A 26 23.44 -25.66 50.65
CA GLY A 26 24.79 -26.21 50.56
C GLY A 26 24.68 -27.70 50.21
N GLN A 27 25.72 -28.23 49.53
CA GLN A 27 26.21 -29.62 49.54
C GLN A 27 25.26 -30.81 49.24
N GLY A 28 25.65 -31.67 48.29
CA GLY A 28 25.32 -33.10 48.37
C GLY A 28 25.09 -33.81 47.05
N ASP A 29 26.05 -34.64 46.65
CA ASP A 29 26.06 -35.59 45.55
C ASP A 29 24.85 -36.55 45.49
N ALA A 30 24.42 -36.89 44.27
CA ALA A 30 24.35 -38.27 43.72
C ALA A 30 23.18 -38.49 42.72
N PRO A 31 23.38 -39.29 41.66
CA PRO A 31 22.37 -39.61 40.65
C PRO A 31 21.67 -40.96 40.90
N ASN A 32 20.36 -41.03 40.71
CA ASN A 32 19.58 -42.27 40.46
C ASN A 32 18.12 -41.82 40.19
N ARG A 33 17.54 -41.85 39.00
CA ARG A 33 17.43 -42.92 37.99
C ARG A 33 16.91 -44.24 38.55
N TYR A 34 15.71 -44.27 39.14
CA TYR A 34 14.88 -45.48 39.06
C TYR A 34 13.38 -45.20 38.92
N ASN A 35 12.86 -45.89 37.90
CA ASN A 35 11.50 -46.14 37.46
C ASN A 35 10.59 -46.68 38.59
N PHE A 36 9.36 -46.18 38.68
CA PHE A 36 8.29 -46.85 39.44
C PHE A 36 7.04 -47.05 38.56
N PRO A 37 6.48 -48.27 38.52
CA PRO A 37 5.30 -48.61 37.73
C PRO A 37 4.00 -48.17 38.43
N SER A 38 3.03 -47.73 37.63
CA SER A 38 1.68 -47.35 38.09
C SER A 38 0.86 -48.57 38.56
N ALA A 39 0.19 -48.45 39.71
CA ALA A 39 -1.00 -49.21 40.06
C ALA A 39 -1.82 -48.48 41.17
N PRO A 40 -3.13 -48.73 41.28
CA PRO A 40 -4.14 -47.69 41.46
C PRO A 40 -4.81 -47.72 42.84
N SER A 41 -5.46 -46.61 43.26
CA SER A 41 -6.84 -46.65 43.81
C SER A 41 -7.39 -45.28 44.26
N HIS A 42 -8.53 -44.95 43.66
CA HIS A 42 -9.75 -44.38 44.25
C HIS A 42 -9.66 -43.35 45.39
N ARG A 43 -10.03 -42.11 45.08
CA ARG A 43 -10.68 -41.20 46.05
C ARG A 43 -11.92 -40.53 45.45
N ARG A 44 -13.06 -41.13 45.81
CA ARG A 44 -14.44 -40.62 45.96
C ARG A 44 -14.76 -39.23 45.37
N GLN A 45 -15.59 -39.21 44.33
CA GLN A 45 -16.36 -38.05 43.89
C GLN A 45 -17.59 -37.86 44.81
N PRO A 46 -17.87 -36.65 45.32
CA PRO A 46 -19.17 -36.30 45.88
C PRO A 46 -20.19 -36.00 44.77
N TYR A 47 -21.44 -36.35 45.06
CA TYR A 47 -22.63 -36.34 44.21
C TYR A 47 -22.96 -34.95 43.62
N ALA A 48 -23.27 -34.89 42.31
CA ALA A 48 -23.86 -33.73 41.63
C ALA A 48 -25.22 -34.13 41.01
N PRO A 49 -26.26 -33.27 41.07
CA PRO A 49 -27.63 -33.62 40.66
C PRO A 49 -27.77 -33.80 39.14
N PRO A 50 -28.78 -34.56 38.67
CA PRO A 50 -28.93 -34.90 37.26
C PRO A 50 -29.28 -33.68 36.40
N HIS A 51 -28.52 -33.48 35.32
CA HIS A 51 -28.76 -32.47 34.29
C HIS A 51 -29.86 -32.94 33.31
N PRO A 52 -30.68 -32.02 32.76
CA PRO A 52 -31.68 -32.35 31.74
C PRO A 52 -31.04 -32.83 30.43
N PRO A 53 -31.75 -33.60 29.60
CA PRO A 53 -31.20 -34.18 28.37
C PRO A 53 -30.80 -33.08 27.37
N GLN A 54 -29.55 -33.11 26.91
CA GLN A 54 -29.05 -32.21 25.87
C GLN A 54 -29.62 -32.59 24.49
N PRO A 55 -29.87 -31.61 23.59
CA PRO A 55 -30.26 -31.91 22.22
C PRO A 55 -29.16 -32.67 21.47
N ARG A 56 -29.54 -33.69 20.71
CA ARG A 56 -28.63 -34.50 19.89
C ARG A 56 -27.86 -33.61 18.92
N GLN A 57 -26.53 -33.62 18.99
CA GLN A 57 -25.69 -33.01 17.98
C GLN A 57 -25.77 -33.85 16.68
N PRO A 58 -26.05 -33.25 15.51
CA PRO A 58 -26.03 -33.97 14.24
C PRO A 58 -24.60 -34.41 13.90
N GLY A 59 -24.47 -35.64 13.38
CA GLY A 59 -23.19 -36.26 13.05
C GLY A 59 -22.51 -35.65 11.82
N PRO A 60 -21.22 -36.00 11.57
CA PRO A 60 -20.33 -35.26 10.68
C PRO A 60 -20.61 -35.36 9.17
N TYR A 61 -21.74 -35.92 8.75
CA TYR A 61 -21.99 -36.32 7.36
C TYR A 61 -22.87 -35.32 6.57
N ASP A 62 -23.32 -34.23 7.19
CA ASP A 62 -24.15 -33.21 6.54
C ASP A 62 -23.33 -31.94 6.18
N GLN A 63 -22.27 -32.11 5.37
CA GLN A 63 -21.67 -31.00 4.66
C GLN A 63 -21.69 -31.25 3.15
N PRO A 64 -22.56 -30.56 2.38
CA PRO A 64 -22.44 -30.55 0.93
C PRO A 64 -21.09 -29.94 0.56
N SER A 65 -20.30 -30.68 -0.22
CA SER A 65 -18.94 -30.31 -0.61
C SER A 65 -18.99 -29.05 -1.48
N ALA A 66 -18.52 -27.91 -0.96
CA ALA A 66 -18.31 -26.72 -1.77
C ALA A 66 -17.25 -27.03 -2.86
N PRO A 67 -17.44 -26.59 -4.12
CA PRO A 67 -16.45 -26.80 -5.17
C PRO A 67 -15.15 -26.10 -4.77
N ARG A 68 -14.09 -26.89 -4.58
CA ARG A 68 -12.74 -26.39 -4.29
C ARG A 68 -12.29 -25.57 -5.49
N ILE A 69 -12.33 -24.23 -5.38
CA ILE A 69 -11.70 -23.32 -6.32
C ILE A 69 -10.19 -23.60 -6.24
N GLN A 70 -9.64 -24.27 -7.25
CA GLN A 70 -8.20 -24.41 -7.39
C GLN A 70 -7.62 -23.06 -7.84
N PRO A 71 -6.58 -22.52 -7.19
CA PRO A 71 -5.88 -21.37 -7.73
C PRO A 71 -5.25 -21.81 -9.06
N VAL A 72 -5.76 -21.25 -10.16
CA VAL A 72 -5.13 -21.37 -11.47
C VAL A 72 -3.74 -20.78 -11.37
N GLN A 73 -2.70 -21.62 -11.43
CA GLN A 73 -1.35 -21.12 -11.61
C GLN A 73 -1.32 -20.38 -12.95
N PRO A 74 -0.87 -19.12 -13.01
CA PRO A 74 -0.69 -18.44 -14.28
C PRO A 74 0.32 -19.24 -15.08
N GLN A 75 -0.13 -19.88 -16.17
CA GLN A 75 0.75 -20.53 -17.13
C GLN A 75 1.69 -19.43 -17.65
N ARG A 76 2.96 -19.46 -17.23
CA ARG A 76 3.98 -18.52 -17.72
C ARG A 76 4.09 -18.72 -19.23
N ARG A 77 3.55 -17.77 -20.00
CA ARG A 77 3.85 -17.68 -21.44
C ARG A 77 5.37 -17.55 -21.57
N PRO A 78 6.02 -18.25 -22.52
CA PRO A 78 7.42 -18.00 -22.80
C PRO A 78 7.58 -16.53 -23.17
N ASP A 79 8.37 -15.82 -22.38
CA ASP A 79 8.67 -14.41 -22.58
C ASP A 79 9.43 -14.27 -23.91
N THR A 80 8.75 -13.82 -24.96
CA THR A 80 9.43 -13.29 -26.14
C THR A 80 10.25 -12.09 -25.65
N PRO A 81 11.59 -12.06 -25.79
CA PRO A 81 12.36 -10.91 -25.33
C PRO A 81 11.92 -9.69 -26.13
N ALA A 82 11.18 -8.79 -25.49
CA ALA A 82 11.02 -7.44 -26.01
C ALA A 82 12.43 -6.85 -26.21
N PRO A 83 12.67 -6.06 -27.27
CA PRO A 83 13.98 -5.48 -27.51
C PRO A 83 14.41 -4.74 -26.24
N ALA A 84 15.55 -5.13 -25.70
CA ALA A 84 16.10 -4.58 -24.48
C ALA A 84 16.27 -3.07 -24.66
N ALA A 85 15.31 -2.30 -24.17
CA ALA A 85 15.50 -0.89 -23.94
C ALA A 85 16.64 -0.80 -22.94
N ASN A 86 17.80 -0.31 -23.41
CA ASN A 86 19.00 -0.07 -22.61
C ASN A 86 18.69 1.00 -21.55
N ASN A 87 18.00 0.60 -20.50
CA ASN A 87 17.86 1.35 -19.27
C ASN A 87 18.66 0.56 -18.23
N PRO A 88 19.66 1.15 -17.54
CA PRO A 88 20.29 0.48 -16.40
C PRO A 88 19.18 -0.05 -15.49
N LEU A 89 19.31 -1.29 -15.00
CA LEU A 89 18.29 -2.00 -14.21
C LEU A 89 18.09 -1.35 -12.83
N VAL A 90 17.68 -0.08 -12.81
CA VAL A 90 17.15 0.59 -11.64
C VAL A 90 15.77 -0.01 -11.41
N ARG A 91 15.53 -0.52 -10.21
CA ARG A 91 14.20 -1.02 -9.82
C ARG A 91 13.22 0.15 -10.01
N PRO A 92 12.09 -0.01 -10.72
CA PRO A 92 11.20 1.12 -11.05
C PRO A 92 10.75 1.97 -9.85
N TYR A 93 10.64 1.37 -8.66
CA TYR A 93 10.26 2.06 -7.41
C TYR A 93 11.42 2.76 -6.69
N ALA A 94 12.67 2.49 -7.07
CA ALA A 94 13.82 3.23 -6.55
C ALA A 94 13.79 4.69 -7.06
N MET A 95 13.24 4.90 -8.26
CA MET A 95 13.10 6.21 -8.90
C MET A 95 12.21 7.17 -8.11
N THR A 96 11.26 6.65 -7.33
CA THR A 96 10.32 7.45 -6.51
C THR A 96 10.77 7.63 -5.06
N GLY A 97 11.95 7.11 -4.70
CA GLY A 97 12.43 7.08 -3.32
C GLY A 97 11.60 6.16 -2.42
N GLY A 98 10.99 5.11 -2.98
CA GLY A 98 10.13 4.16 -2.23
C GLY A 98 8.67 4.60 -2.08
N ARG A 99 8.29 5.77 -2.61
CA ARG A 99 6.88 6.20 -2.62
C ARG A 99 6.05 5.31 -3.56
N THR A 100 4.87 4.92 -3.07
CA THR A 100 3.90 4.08 -3.80
C THR A 100 2.62 4.82 -4.18
N ARG A 101 2.47 6.08 -3.76
CA ARG A 101 1.32 6.93 -4.08
C ARG A 101 1.76 8.32 -4.55
N PRO A 102 1.14 8.88 -5.61
CA PRO A 102 1.37 10.26 -6.04
C PRO A 102 0.79 11.25 -5.03
N ARG A 103 1.20 12.52 -5.12
CA ARG A 103 0.73 13.60 -4.23
C ARG A 103 -0.75 13.92 -4.42
N TYR A 104 -1.26 13.78 -5.64
CA TYR A 104 -2.66 13.90 -6.00
C TYR A 104 -3.01 12.88 -7.07
N GLN A 105 -4.30 12.60 -7.21
CA GLN A 105 -4.79 11.59 -8.13
C GLN A 105 -4.73 12.13 -9.58
N LEU A 106 -4.02 11.42 -10.44
CA LEU A 106 -3.93 11.72 -11.87
C LEU A 106 -4.72 10.69 -12.66
N ALA A 107 -5.72 11.16 -13.42
CA ALA A 107 -6.40 10.40 -14.45
C ALA A 107 -5.38 9.85 -15.47
N ILE A 108 -5.66 8.72 -16.10
CA ILE A 108 -4.72 8.10 -17.04
C ILE A 108 -4.60 8.93 -18.34
N GLU A 109 -5.71 9.56 -18.71
CA GLU A 109 -5.92 10.48 -19.84
C GLU A 109 -5.51 11.92 -19.53
N ALA A 110 -5.02 12.21 -18.33
CA ALA A 110 -4.55 13.53 -17.94
C ALA A 110 -3.45 14.00 -18.91
N LEU A 111 -3.64 15.17 -19.51
CA LEU A 111 -2.71 15.74 -20.48
C LEU A 111 -1.62 16.52 -19.76
N VAL A 112 -0.38 16.28 -20.13
CA VAL A 112 0.82 16.86 -19.53
C VAL A 112 1.56 17.67 -20.59
N HIS A 113 1.98 18.88 -20.23
CA HIS A 113 2.76 19.77 -21.07
C HIS A 113 3.91 20.41 -20.29
N THR A 114 5.10 20.44 -20.87
CA THR A 114 6.29 21.03 -20.23
C THR A 114 6.25 22.55 -20.26
N THR A 115 6.18 23.17 -19.09
CA THR A 115 6.29 24.62 -18.90
C THR A 115 7.72 25.07 -18.60
N ALA A 116 8.59 24.14 -18.21
CA ALA A 116 9.97 24.42 -17.85
C ALA A 116 10.81 24.99 -19.00
N GLN A 117 11.58 26.01 -18.68
CA GLN A 117 12.67 26.52 -19.50
C GLN A 117 13.91 25.61 -19.38
N PRO A 118 14.80 25.55 -20.38
CA PRO A 118 15.93 24.62 -20.39
C PRO A 118 16.85 24.71 -19.16
N HIS A 119 17.05 25.92 -18.62
CA HIS A 119 17.89 26.12 -17.44
C HIS A 119 17.26 25.54 -16.15
N GLN A 120 15.93 25.46 -16.06
CA GLN A 120 15.23 24.89 -14.90
C GLN A 120 15.32 23.37 -14.85
N LEU A 121 15.65 22.74 -15.99
CA LEU A 121 15.88 21.30 -16.09
C LEU A 121 17.30 20.91 -15.66
N GLN A 122 18.22 21.88 -15.56
CA GLN A 122 19.58 21.63 -15.11
C GLN A 122 19.56 21.21 -13.63
N GLY A 123 20.18 20.06 -13.33
CA GLY A 123 20.21 19.50 -11.97
C GLY A 123 18.98 18.68 -11.58
N GLN A 124 17.98 18.54 -12.46
CA GLN A 124 16.88 17.60 -12.25
C GLN A 124 17.34 16.14 -12.45
N LEU A 125 16.60 15.20 -11.87
CA LEU A 125 16.82 13.77 -12.09
C LEU A 125 16.76 13.44 -13.60
N PRO A 126 17.55 12.47 -14.10
CA PRO A 126 17.53 12.09 -15.51
C PRO A 126 16.12 11.81 -16.04
N GLU A 127 15.26 11.22 -15.22
CA GLU A 127 13.91 10.83 -15.60
C GLU A 127 12.95 12.01 -15.60
N HIS A 128 13.15 12.98 -14.72
CA HIS A 128 12.46 14.26 -14.75
C HIS A 128 12.78 15.01 -16.05
N GLN A 129 14.06 15.06 -16.44
CA GLN A 129 14.48 15.67 -17.70
C GLN A 129 13.89 14.95 -18.92
N ARG A 130 13.82 13.61 -18.87
CA ARG A 130 13.26 12.80 -19.95
C ARG A 130 11.75 12.99 -20.10
N ILE A 131 11.00 13.06 -19.00
CA ILE A 131 9.57 13.39 -19.02
C ILE A 131 9.37 14.81 -19.59
N CYS A 132 10.12 15.80 -19.11
CA CYS A 132 10.02 17.17 -19.62
C CYS A 132 10.37 17.28 -21.11
N THR A 133 11.31 16.48 -21.61
CA THR A 133 11.61 16.41 -23.05
C THR A 133 10.46 15.79 -23.84
N LEU A 134 9.89 14.69 -23.36
CA LEU A 134 8.76 14.02 -24.00
C LEU A 134 7.50 14.90 -24.06
N CYS A 135 7.23 15.63 -22.99
CA CYS A 135 6.04 16.47 -22.83
C CYS A 135 6.19 17.88 -23.44
N ARG A 136 7.25 18.13 -24.24
CA ARG A 136 7.33 19.33 -25.10
C ARG A 136 6.17 19.39 -26.09
N GLU A 137 5.73 18.22 -26.54
CA GLU A 137 4.42 18.02 -27.15
C GLU A 137 3.49 17.46 -26.08
N ILE A 138 2.22 17.88 -26.10
CA ILE A 138 1.22 17.41 -25.15
C ILE A 138 1.09 15.89 -25.23
N LYS A 139 1.19 15.22 -24.08
CA LYS A 139 1.04 13.76 -23.96
C LYS A 139 0.23 13.41 -22.72
N SER A 140 -0.55 12.34 -22.80
CA SER A 140 -1.23 11.78 -21.64
C SER A 140 -0.26 11.09 -20.68
N VAL A 141 -0.65 10.94 -19.41
CA VAL A 141 0.10 10.15 -18.43
C VAL A 141 0.28 8.71 -18.89
N ALA A 142 -0.71 8.13 -19.57
CA ALA A 142 -0.62 6.81 -20.19
C ALA A 142 0.54 6.74 -21.19
N GLU A 143 0.61 7.70 -22.11
CA GLU A 143 1.65 7.76 -23.15
C GLU A 143 3.03 7.95 -22.53
N VAL A 144 3.16 8.82 -21.51
CA VAL A 144 4.43 8.99 -20.78
C VAL A 144 4.92 7.66 -20.21
N SER A 145 4.02 6.88 -19.58
CA SER A 145 4.38 5.58 -19.01
C SER A 145 4.84 4.58 -20.10
N ALA A 146 4.15 4.56 -21.24
CA ALA A 146 4.45 3.67 -22.36
C ALA A 146 5.77 4.04 -23.03
N LEU A 147 5.99 5.32 -23.34
CA LEU A 147 7.17 5.82 -24.04
C LEU A 147 8.44 5.69 -23.19
N LEU A 148 8.32 5.82 -21.87
CA LEU A 148 9.43 5.59 -20.94
C LEU A 148 9.57 4.13 -20.51
N SER A 149 8.62 3.26 -20.87
CA SER A 149 8.57 1.86 -20.44
C SER A 149 8.67 1.71 -18.92
N ILE A 150 7.98 2.57 -18.17
CA ILE A 150 7.90 2.54 -16.70
C ILE A 150 6.48 2.21 -16.23
N PRO A 151 6.29 1.64 -15.03
CA PRO A 151 4.97 1.37 -14.49
C PRO A 151 4.13 2.65 -14.38
N LEU A 152 2.83 2.57 -14.69
CA LEU A 152 1.91 3.71 -14.65
C LEU A 152 1.92 4.43 -13.30
N GLY A 153 2.02 3.69 -12.18
CA GLY A 153 2.10 4.27 -10.84
C GLY A 153 3.35 5.14 -10.64
N VAL A 154 4.50 4.70 -11.19
CA VAL A 154 5.75 5.46 -11.16
C VAL A 154 5.63 6.72 -12.01
N ALA A 155 5.09 6.59 -13.23
CA ALA A 155 4.84 7.74 -14.10
C ALA A 155 3.97 8.80 -13.42
N ARG A 156 2.88 8.40 -12.76
CA ARG A 156 2.00 9.31 -11.99
C ARG A 156 2.75 10.04 -10.88
N ILE A 157 3.63 9.35 -10.15
CA ILE A 157 4.42 9.96 -9.07
C ILE A 157 5.37 11.00 -9.64
N LEU A 158 6.15 10.64 -10.66
CA LEU A 158 7.14 11.55 -11.27
C LEU A 158 6.47 12.76 -11.93
N VAL A 159 5.34 12.58 -12.62
CA VAL A 159 4.58 13.68 -13.21
C VAL A 159 4.00 14.60 -12.13
N ALA A 160 3.46 14.04 -11.04
CA ALA A 160 2.96 14.85 -9.94
C ALA A 160 4.07 15.68 -9.28
N ASP A 161 5.27 15.10 -9.11
CA ASP A 161 6.44 15.81 -8.57
C ASP A 161 6.91 16.94 -9.48
N LEU A 162 6.91 16.71 -10.81
CA LEU A 162 7.26 17.75 -11.79
C LEU A 162 6.28 18.91 -11.79
N ALA A 163 4.99 18.63 -11.64
CA ALA A 163 3.96 19.67 -11.58
C ALA A 163 4.00 20.44 -10.26
N GLU A 164 4.31 19.77 -9.14
CA GLU A 164 4.58 20.44 -7.86
C GLU A 164 5.79 21.40 -7.97
N ALA A 165 6.82 20.99 -8.70
CA ALA A 165 7.98 21.82 -9.00
C ALA A 165 7.72 22.92 -10.05
N GLY A 166 6.49 23.02 -10.60
CA GLY A 166 6.12 23.99 -11.63
C GLY A 166 6.78 23.76 -13.00
N LEU A 167 7.33 22.57 -13.23
CA LEU A 167 8.06 22.23 -14.45
C LEU A 167 7.15 21.70 -15.58
N VAL A 168 5.98 21.18 -15.21
CA VAL A 168 4.93 20.76 -16.14
C VAL A 168 3.56 21.28 -15.69
N ALA A 169 2.70 21.55 -16.65
CA ALA A 169 1.28 21.80 -16.45
C ALA A 169 0.48 20.54 -16.75
N ILE A 170 -0.61 20.34 -16.01
CA ILE A 170 -1.49 19.18 -16.15
C ILE A 170 -2.92 19.66 -16.40
N HIS A 171 -3.54 19.14 -17.46
CA HIS A 171 -4.94 19.34 -17.76
C HIS A 171 -5.68 18.01 -17.59
N GLN A 172 -6.66 17.98 -16.67
CA GLN A 172 -7.46 16.78 -16.42
C GLN A 172 -8.92 17.03 -16.80
N PRO A 173 -9.51 16.17 -17.66
CA PRO A 173 -10.95 16.23 -17.91
C PRO A 173 -11.69 15.89 -16.61
N GLY A 174 -12.57 16.78 -16.15
CA GLY A 174 -13.30 16.60 -14.89
C GLY A 174 -12.51 16.92 -13.61
N GLY A 175 -11.43 17.74 -13.70
CA GLY A 175 -10.71 18.28 -12.54
C GLY A 175 -11.60 19.09 -11.59
N GLU A 176 -11.05 19.60 -10.48
CA GLU A 176 -11.82 20.07 -9.31
C GLU A 176 -12.87 21.17 -9.59
N GLU A 177 -12.70 21.92 -10.68
CA GLU A 177 -13.67 22.88 -11.22
C GLU A 177 -14.94 22.23 -11.81
N ASN A 178 -14.85 20.97 -12.21
CA ASN A 178 -15.91 20.09 -12.70
C ASN A 178 -15.99 18.84 -11.81
N ALA A 179 -16.19 19.02 -10.49
CA ALA A 179 -16.38 17.94 -9.53
C ALA A 179 -17.57 17.05 -9.94
N GLY A 180 -17.31 16.03 -10.75
CA GLY A 180 -18.33 15.15 -11.34
C GLY A 180 -18.09 14.77 -12.80
N GLY A 181 -17.09 15.37 -13.47
CA GLY A 181 -16.81 15.06 -14.88
C GLY A 181 -17.96 15.40 -15.84
N GLN A 182 -18.95 16.16 -15.37
CA GLN A 182 -20.06 16.61 -16.20
C GLN A 182 -19.60 17.80 -17.03
N PRO A 183 -19.67 17.71 -18.37
CA PRO A 183 -19.49 18.88 -19.21
C PRO A 183 -20.58 19.91 -18.90
N ASP A 184 -20.23 21.19 -18.96
CA ASP A 184 -21.17 22.29 -18.75
C ASP A 184 -22.41 22.11 -19.64
N VAL A 185 -23.60 22.11 -19.03
CA VAL A 185 -24.88 21.98 -19.73
C VAL A 185 -25.02 23.04 -20.80
N THR A 186 -24.49 24.26 -20.58
CA THR A 186 -24.55 25.33 -21.59
C THR A 186 -23.68 25.01 -22.81
N LEU A 187 -22.55 24.32 -22.64
CA LEU A 187 -21.74 23.83 -23.75
C LEU A 187 -22.49 22.74 -24.52
N LEU A 188 -23.11 21.79 -23.82
CA LEU A 188 -23.89 20.72 -24.45
C LEU A 188 -25.06 21.27 -25.27
N GLU A 189 -25.78 22.27 -24.75
CA GLU A 189 -26.87 22.93 -25.46
C GLU A 189 -26.39 23.67 -26.72
N ARG A 190 -25.24 24.36 -26.64
CA ARG A 190 -24.62 25.01 -27.80
C ARG A 190 -24.23 24.00 -28.87
N VAL A 191 -23.62 22.88 -28.49
CA VAL A 191 -23.25 21.80 -29.43
C VAL A 191 -24.50 21.21 -30.09
N LEU A 192 -25.53 20.90 -29.30
CA LEU A 192 -26.80 20.36 -29.81
C LEU A 192 -27.47 21.34 -30.78
N SER A 193 -27.49 22.64 -30.46
CA SER A 193 -28.03 23.66 -31.36
C SER A 193 -27.21 23.79 -32.64
N GLY A 194 -25.89 23.61 -32.59
CA GLY A 194 -25.02 23.64 -33.76
C GLY A 194 -25.28 22.45 -34.70
N LEU A 195 -25.34 21.24 -34.14
CA LEU A 195 -25.59 20.01 -34.91
C LEU A 195 -26.97 19.96 -35.56
N ARG A 196 -27.99 20.59 -34.96
CA ARG A 196 -29.35 20.67 -35.53
C ARG A 196 -29.52 21.68 -36.66
N LYS A 197 -28.53 22.54 -36.89
CA LYS A 197 -28.54 23.59 -37.93
C LYS A 197 -27.74 23.21 -39.19
N LEU A 198 -27.26 21.97 -39.26
CA LEU A 198 -26.62 21.33 -40.41
C LEU A 198 -27.62 20.37 -41.06
#